data_AF-A0A925QA58-F1
#
_entry.id   AF-A0A925QA58-F1
#
_cell.length_a   1.000
_cell.length_b   1.000
_cell.length_c   1.000
_cell.angle_alpha   90.00
_cell.angle_beta   90.00
_cell.angle_gamma   90.00
#
_symmetry.space_group_name_H-M   'P 1'
#
loop_
_entity.id
_entity.type
_entity.pdbx_description
1 polymer ?
#
loop_
_entity_poly.entity_id
_entity_poly.type
_entity_poly.pdbx_seq_one_letter_code
_entity_poly.pdbx_strand_id
1 'polypeptide(L)' 'TRLQEHLQANGRPLPVYSVKRTTGEPHAQIFLVCCVVHYASVETEGEGPSRRRAEQVAAQAALTALGLHG' A
#
# COMPACT_ATOMS: atom_id res chain seq x y z
N THR A 1 4.90 -7.95 -2.57
CA THR A 1 5.26 -6.67 -3.22
C THR A 1 6.68 -6.32 -2.84
N ARG A 2 7.38 -5.45 -3.59
CA ARG A 2 8.76 -5.03 -3.25
C ARG A 2 8.90 -4.53 -1.79
N LEU A 3 7.88 -3.85 -1.27
CA LEU A 3 7.80 -3.45 0.14
C LEU A 3 7.84 -4.66 1.07
N GLN A 4 6.97 -5.65 0.86
CA GLN A 4 6.92 -6.86 1.67
C GLN A 4 8.26 -7.63 1.64
N GLU A 5 8.84 -7.79 0.46
CA GLU A 5 10.15 -8.45 0.27
C GLU A 5 11.25 -7.73 1.05
N HIS A 6 11.31 -6.40 0.96
CA HIS A 6 12.28 -5.60 1.69
C HIS A 6 12.10 -5.72 3.21
N LEU A 7 10.86 -5.61 3.71
CA LEU A 7 10.58 -5.69 5.14
C LEU A 7 10.93 -7.07 5.70
N GLN A 8 10.55 -8.13 4.98
CA GLN A 8 10.85 -9.50 5.38
C GLN A 8 12.37 -9.78 5.36
N ALA A 9 13.10 -9.33 4.33
CA ALA A 9 14.55 -9.49 4.25
C ALA A 9 15.31 -8.81 5.40
N ASN A 10 14.74 -7.74 5.97
CA ASN A 10 15.30 -7.00 7.09
C ASN A 10 14.74 -7.44 8.46
N GLY A 11 13.98 -8.55 8.52
CA GLY A 11 13.37 -9.04 9.76
C GLY A 11 12.33 -8.10 10.37
N ARG A 12 11.74 -7.21 9.55
CA ARG A 12 10.74 -6.23 9.99
C ARG A 12 9.32 -6.79 9.84
N PRO A 13 8.35 -6.31 10.65
CA PRO A 13 6.95 -6.70 10.49
C PRO A 13 6.42 -6.39 9.09
N LEU A 14 5.54 -7.25 8.58
CA LEU A 14 4.90 -7.06 7.27
C LEU A 14 3.94 -5.84 7.28
N PRO A 15 3.73 -5.19 6.12
CA PRO A 15 2.80 -4.07 6.02
C PRO A 15 1.35 -4.57 6.11
N VAL A 16 0.48 -3.77 6.72
CA VAL A 16 -0.96 -4.05 6.83
C VAL A 16 -1.72 -3.22 5.80
N TYR A 17 -2.65 -3.85 5.08
CA TYR A 17 -3.48 -3.18 4.07
C TYR A 17 -4.95 -3.17 4.48
N SER A 18 -5.64 -2.07 4.20
CA SER A 18 -7.09 -1.94 4.41
C SER A 18 -7.74 -1.12 3.30
N VAL A 19 -8.91 -1.55 2.82
CA VAL A 19 -9.71 -0.75 1.89
C VAL A 19 -10.42 0.34 2.71
N LYS A 20 -10.08 1.60 2.46
CA LYS A 20 -10.67 2.76 3.14
C LYS A 20 -11.96 3.20 2.46
N ARG A 21 -12.01 3.08 1.12
CA ARG A 21 -13.17 3.50 0.32
C ARG A 21 -13.26 2.70 -0.98
N THR A 22 -14.48 2.49 -1.45
CA THR A 22 -14.77 2.09 -2.82
C THR A 22 -15.80 3.07 -3.37
N THR A 23 -15.49 3.69 -4.51
CA THR A 23 -16.35 4.67 -5.18
C THR A 23 -16.58 4.27 -6.64
N GLY A 24 -17.54 4.90 -7.30
CA GLY A 24 -17.85 4.66 -8.71
C GLY A 24 -18.83 3.51 -8.96
N GLU A 25 -19.27 3.41 -10.20
CA GLU A 25 -20.18 2.36 -10.67
C GLU A 25 -19.47 1.00 -10.73
N PRO A 26 -20.19 -0.15 -10.68
CA PRO A 26 -19.58 -1.48 -10.67
C PRO A 26 -18.53 -1.76 -11.76
N HIS A 27 -18.69 -1.15 -12.95
CA HIS A 27 -17.78 -1.29 -14.09
C HIS A 27 -16.67 -0.22 -14.14
N ALA A 28 -16.70 0.76 -13.23
CA ALA A 28 -15.79 1.89 -13.12
C ALA A 28 -15.42 2.16 -11.64
N GLN A 29 -15.32 1.09 -10.85
CA GLN A 29 -15.03 1.22 -9.42
C GLN A 29 -13.60 1.68 -9.20
N ILE A 30 -13.42 2.59 -8.25
CA ILE A 30 -12.12 3.01 -7.73
C ILE A 30 -12.02 2.57 -6.29
N PHE A 31 -10.90 1.94 -5.94
CA PHE A 31 -10.57 1.47 -4.60
C PHE A 31 -9.51 2.38 -4.01
N LEU A 32 -9.75 2.90 -2.82
CA LEU A 32 -8.75 3.56 -1.98
C LEU A 32 -8.28 2.56 -0.93
N VAL A 33 -6.99 2.27 -0.92
CA VAL A 33 -6.36 1.36 0.03
C VAL A 33 -5.31 2.11 0.83
N CYS A 34 -5.31 1.89 2.13
CA CYS A 34 -4.28 2.32 3.05
C CYS A 34 -3.27 1.18 3.29
N CYS A 35 -1.98 1.53 3.32
CA CYS A 35 -0.84 0.70 3.67
C CYS A 35 -0.20 1.26 4.95
N VAL A 36 -0.10 0.42 5.98
CA VAL A 36 0.49 0.79 7.28
C VAL A 36 1.77 -0.01 7.52
N VAL A 37 2.84 0.69 7.85
CA VAL A 37 4.13 0.13 8.25
C VAL A 37 4.39 0.53 9.70
N HIS A 38 3.89 -0.28 10.64
CA HIS A 38 3.82 0.07 12.07
C HIS A 38 5.17 0.42 12.69
N TYR A 39 6.25 -0.30 12.37
CA TYR A 39 7.56 -0.06 12.99
C TYR A 39 8.16 1.30 12.62
N ALA A 40 7.70 1.90 11.51
CA ALA A 40 8.20 3.17 10.99
C ALA A 40 7.21 4.33 11.19
N SER A 41 6.04 4.07 11.79
CA SER A 41 4.94 5.04 11.87
C SER A 41 4.58 5.64 10.51
N VAL A 42 4.69 4.84 9.44
CA VAL A 42 4.35 5.25 8.07
C VAL A 42 2.97 4.73 7.72
N GLU A 43 2.10 5.63 7.28
CA GLU A 43 0.81 5.33 6.67
C GLU A 43 0.76 6.00 5.29
N THR A 44 0.42 5.24 4.27
CA THR A 44 0.28 5.75 2.89
C THR A 44 -0.99 5.22 2.27
N GLU A 45 -1.50 5.95 1.28
CA GLU A 45 -2.70 5.57 0.55
C GLU A 45 -2.40 5.39 -0.93
N GLY A 46 -3.22 4.58 -1.58
CA GLY A 46 -3.15 4.35 -3.01
C GLY A 46 -4.52 4.07 -3.59
N GLU A 47 -4.74 4.57 -4.80
CA GLU A 47 -5.99 4.40 -5.53
C GLU A 47 -5.80 3.55 -6.78
N GLY A 48 -6.85 2.85 -7.20
CA GLY A 48 -6.84 2.15 -8.47
C GLY A 48 -8.16 1.46 -8.83
N PRO A 49 -8.29 0.98 -10.08
CA PRO A 49 -9.51 0.32 -10.58
C PRO A 49 -9.74 -1.07 -9.98
N SER A 50 -8.84 -1.53 -9.10
CA SER A 50 -8.98 -2.76 -8.34
C SER A 50 -8.26 -2.63 -7.00
N ARG A 51 -8.69 -3.41 -6.01
CA ARG A 51 -8.02 -3.51 -4.70
C ARG A 51 -6.52 -3.75 -4.84
N ARG A 52 -6.15 -4.72 -5.69
CA ARG A 52 -4.74 -5.08 -5.93
C ARG A 52 -3.95 -3.92 -6.52
N ARG A 53 -4.53 -3.13 -7.42
CA ARG A 53 -3.84 -1.97 -8.01
C ARG A 53 -3.67 -0.85 -6.99
N ALA A 54 -4.70 -0.57 -6.20
CA ALA A 54 -4.66 0.38 -5.10
C ALA A 54 -3.60 -0.01 -4.03
N GLU A 55 -3.53 -1.30 -3.65
CA GLU A 55 -2.50 -1.84 -2.76
C GLU A 55 -1.08 -1.62 -3.32
N GLN A 56 -0.86 -1.87 -4.61
CA GLN A 56 0.45 -1.63 -5.23
C GLN A 56 0.86 -0.16 -5.19
N VAL A 57 -0.09 0.76 -5.43
CA VAL A 57 0.15 2.21 -5.34
C VAL A 57 0.47 2.61 -3.90
N ALA A 58 -0.31 2.13 -2.92
CA ALA A 58 -0.08 2.41 -1.50
C ALA A 58 1.29 1.87 -1.04
N ALA A 59 1.65 0.65 -1.45
CA ALA A 59 2.95 0.04 -1.16
C ALA A 59 4.11 0.81 -1.79
N GLN A 60 3.94 1.32 -3.02
CA GLN A 60 4.95 2.14 -3.69
C GLN A 60 5.15 3.47 -2.97
N ALA A 61 4.06 4.11 -2.52
CA ALA A 61 4.14 5.31 -1.70
C ALA A 61 4.86 5.04 -0.37
N ALA A 62 4.62 3.90 0.28
CA ALA A 62 5.33 3.52 1.51
C ALA A 62 6.83 3.30 1.26
N LEU A 63 7.22 2.65 0.16
CA LEU A 63 8.63 2.56 -0.25
C LEU A 63 9.25 3.95 -0.43
N THR A 64 8.51 4.89 -1.01
CA THR A 64 8.96 6.27 -1.15
C THR A 64 9.16 6.95 0.20
N ALA A 65 8.16 6.87 1.08
CA ALA A 65 8.20 7.46 2.43
C ALA A 65 9.32 6.88 3.31
N LEU A 66 9.66 5.61 3.13
CA LEU A 66 10.74 4.94 3.86
C LEU A 66 12.13 5.19 3.27
N GLY A 67 12.24 5.91 2.13
CA GLY A 67 13.52 6.09 1.44
C GLY A 67 14.06 4.80 0.79
N LEU A 68 13.18 3.84 0.51
CA LEU A 68 13.50 2.50 -0.03
C LEU A 68 13.24 2.41 -1.54
N HIS A 69 13.16 3.55 -2.22
CA HIS A 69 12.97 3.67 -3.66
C HIS A 69 14.32 3.97 -4.30
N GLY A 70 14.90 2.96 -4.95
CA GLY A 70 16.07 3.05 -5.82
C GLY A 70 15.72 2.59 -7.22
#